data_AF-A0A2A7S9E0-F1
#
_entry.id   AF-A0A2A7S9E0-F1
#
_cell.length_a   1.000
_cell.length_b   1.000
_cell.length_c   1.000
_cell.angle_alpha   90.00
_cell.angle_beta   90.00
_cell.angle_gamma   90.00
#
_symmetry.space_group_name_H-M   'P 1'
#
loop_
_entity.id
_entity.type
_entity.pdbx_description
1 polymer ?
#
loop_
_entity_poly.entity_id
_entity_poly.type
_entity_poly.pdbx_seq_one_letter_code
_entity_poly.pdbx_strand_id
1 'polypeptide(L)' 'MAGCPAPVQQSPQVETRTKVIDTACSWTKPIYLDKADVLTDATARAILEHNQTGAKNCGWKPLTPSK' A
#
# COMPACT_ATOMS: atom_id res chain seq x y z
N MET A 1 -22.32 -32.15 50.19
CA MET A 1 -21.17 -31.99 49.28
C MET A 1 -21.71 -31.48 47.95
N ALA A 2 -21.52 -30.20 47.60
CA ALA A 2 -21.98 -29.63 46.34
C ALA A 2 -20.77 -29.54 45.38
N GLY A 3 -20.85 -30.21 44.24
CA GLY A 3 -19.79 -30.24 43.23
C GLY A 3 -19.80 -28.98 42.35
N CYS A 4 -18.62 -28.46 42.04
CA CYS A 4 -18.44 -27.34 41.11
C CYS A 4 -18.79 -27.73 39.66
N PRO A 5 -19.51 -26.89 38.89
CA PRO A 5 -19.77 -27.18 37.49
C PRO A 5 -18.51 -27.04 36.64
N ALA A 6 -18.35 -27.94 35.66
CA ALA A 6 -17.22 -27.95 34.74
C ALA A 6 -17.28 -26.77 33.74
N PRO A 7 -16.13 -26.30 33.20
CA PRO A 7 -16.11 -25.21 32.23
C PRO A 7 -16.75 -25.64 30.91
N VAL A 8 -17.73 -24.87 30.44
CA VAL A 8 -18.32 -25.03 29.11
C VAL A 8 -17.37 -24.43 28.06
N GLN A 9 -16.88 -25.28 27.16
CA GLN A 9 -15.98 -24.86 26.09
C GLN A 9 -16.81 -24.27 24.94
N GLN A 10 -16.79 -22.94 24.81
CA GLN A 10 -17.54 -22.21 23.79
C GLN A 10 -16.88 -22.34 22.42
N SER A 11 -17.70 -22.48 21.37
CA SER A 11 -17.23 -22.54 19.98
C SER A 11 -16.58 -21.20 19.57
N PRO A 12 -15.49 -21.23 18.77
CA PRO A 12 -14.82 -20.00 18.33
C PRO A 12 -15.77 -19.13 17.51
N GLN A 13 -15.95 -17.89 17.95
CA GLN A 13 -16.76 -16.89 17.24
C GLN A 13 -15.89 -16.22 16.17
N VAL A 14 -16.31 -16.27 14.91
CA VAL A 14 -15.60 -15.65 13.78
C VAL A 14 -16.24 -14.30 13.47
N GLU A 15 -15.53 -13.21 13.77
CA GLU A 15 -15.95 -11.84 13.44
C GLU A 15 -15.33 -11.38 12.12
N THR A 16 -16.15 -10.83 11.22
CA THR A 16 -15.64 -10.16 10.01
C THR A 16 -15.36 -8.69 10.33
N ARG A 17 -14.14 -8.24 10.08
CA ARG A 17 -13.72 -6.83 10.24
C ARG A 17 -13.28 -6.25 8.92
N THR A 18 -13.85 -5.12 8.53
CA THR A 18 -13.41 -4.36 7.37
C THR A 18 -12.11 -3.63 7.69
N LYS A 19 -11.06 -3.88 6.90
CA LYS A 19 -9.79 -3.13 6.98
C LYS A 19 -9.76 -2.09 5.85
N VAL A 20 -9.69 -0.82 6.22
CA VAL A 20 -9.43 0.26 5.25
C VAL A 20 -7.91 0.37 5.07
N ILE A 21 -7.44 0.30 3.82
CA ILE A 21 -6.03 0.47 3.47
C ILE A 21 -5.92 1.77 2.67
N ASP A 22 -5.25 2.76 3.23
CA ASP A 22 -4.91 3.98 2.48
C ASP A 22 -3.74 3.67 1.54
N THR A 23 -4.00 3.72 0.24
CA THR A 23 -2.99 3.56 -0.82
C THR A 23 -2.26 4.86 -1.14
N ALA A 24 -2.60 5.96 -0.45
CA ALA A 24 -2.06 7.30 -0.63
C ALA A 24 -2.34 7.94 -2.01
N CYS A 25 -3.14 7.31 -2.88
CA CYS A 25 -3.35 7.76 -4.26
C CYS A 25 -3.97 9.16 -4.38
N SER A 26 -4.72 9.61 -3.36
CA SER A 26 -5.35 10.92 -3.35
C SER A 26 -4.31 12.05 -3.24
N TRP A 27 -3.31 11.89 -2.38
CA TRP A 27 -2.35 12.93 -2.03
C TRP A 27 -0.93 12.72 -2.60
N THR A 28 -0.60 11.51 -3.07
CA THR A 28 0.64 11.26 -3.84
C THR A 28 0.39 11.34 -5.34
N LYS A 29 1.45 11.65 -6.10
CA LYS A 29 1.45 11.79 -7.57
C LYS A 29 2.74 11.20 -8.16
N PRO A 30 2.77 10.90 -9.47
CA PRO A 30 3.98 10.45 -10.16
C PRO A 30 5.08 11.53 -10.09
N ILE A 31 6.33 11.08 -9.98
CA ILE A 31 7.50 11.95 -10.06
C ILE A 31 8.05 11.85 -11.48
N TYR A 32 8.03 12.96 -12.21
CA TYR A 32 8.62 13.03 -13.55
C TYR A 32 10.01 13.66 -13.48
N LEU A 33 10.93 13.09 -14.23
CA LEU A 33 12.32 13.53 -14.28
C LEU A 33 12.58 14.27 -15.59
N ASP A 34 13.41 15.31 -15.52
CA ASP A 34 14.01 15.97 -16.67
C ASP A 34 15.40 15.39 -16.96
N LYS A 35 15.90 15.58 -18.19
CA LYS A 35 17.27 15.16 -18.55
C LYS A 35 18.34 15.97 -17.81
N ALA A 36 18.01 17.14 -17.29
CA ALA A 36 18.90 17.97 -16.49
C ALA A 36 19.05 17.49 -15.02
N ASP A 37 18.19 16.58 -14.55
CA ASP A 37 18.24 16.10 -13.18
C ASP A 37 19.48 15.23 -12.93
N VAL A 38 20.23 15.56 -11.87
CA VAL A 38 21.37 14.76 -11.41
C VAL A 38 20.96 13.97 -10.18
N LEU A 39 20.80 12.66 -10.35
CA LEU A 39 20.39 11.74 -9.29
C LEU A 39 21.51 10.77 -8.96
N THR A 40 21.57 10.35 -7.70
CA THR A 40 22.31 9.14 -7.34
C THR A 40 21.52 7.91 -7.75
N ASP A 41 22.21 6.78 -7.97
CA ASP A 41 21.56 5.50 -8.30
C ASP A 41 20.51 5.08 -7.27
N ALA A 42 20.79 5.33 -5.98
CA ALA A 42 19.88 5.03 -4.89
C ALA A 42 18.58 5.84 -4.98
N THR A 43 18.68 7.14 -5.26
CA THR A 43 17.52 8.04 -5.44
C THR A 43 16.73 7.68 -6.70
N ALA A 44 17.41 7.44 -7.83
CA ALA A 44 16.77 7.06 -9.08
C ALA A 44 15.96 5.76 -8.92
N ARG A 45 16.51 4.77 -8.20
CA ARG A 45 15.81 3.51 -7.90
C ARG A 45 14.57 3.73 -7.02
N ALA A 46 14.67 4.56 -5.98
CA ALA A 46 13.54 4.85 -5.11
C ALA A 46 12.39 5.54 -5.86
N ILE A 47 12.71 6.50 -6.75
CA ILE A 47 11.72 7.17 -7.59
C ILE A 47 11.06 6.18 -8.57
N LEU A 48 11.85 5.31 -9.17
CA LEU A 48 11.34 4.28 -10.08
C LEU A 48 10.35 3.35 -9.35
N GLU A 49 10.72 2.86 -8.16
CA GLU A 49 9.87 1.99 -7.34
C GLU A 49 8.57 2.69 -6.92
N HIS A 50 8.65 3.95 -6.49
CA HIS A 50 7.50 4.79 -6.16
C HIS A 50 6.53 4.89 -7.36
N ASN A 51 7.04 5.25 -8.52
CA ASN A 51 6.24 5.43 -9.73
C ASN A 51 5.63 4.11 -10.22
N GLN A 52 6.36 3.00 -10.16
CA GLN A 52 5.85 1.67 -10.52
C GLN A 52 4.75 1.22 -9.55
N THR A 53 4.93 1.46 -8.25
CA THR A 53 3.92 1.16 -7.23
C THR A 53 2.66 1.97 -7.46
N GLY A 54 2.79 3.27 -7.74
CA GLY A 54 1.64 4.11 -8.07
C GLY A 54 1.01 3.78 -9.43
N ALA A 55 1.76 3.29 -10.42
CA ALA A 55 1.18 2.78 -11.67
C ALA A 55 0.27 1.58 -11.39
N LYS A 56 0.71 0.66 -10.52
CA LYS A 56 -0.06 -0.52 -10.11
C LYS A 56 -1.28 -0.19 -9.24
N ASN A 57 -1.10 0.65 -8.23
CA ASN A 57 -2.11 0.89 -7.19
C ASN A 57 -3.03 2.08 -7.50
N CYS A 58 -2.54 3.05 -8.26
CA CYS A 58 -3.19 4.35 -8.48
C CYS A 58 -3.42 4.69 -9.96
N GLY A 59 -3.01 3.84 -10.90
CA GLY A 59 -3.20 4.07 -12.34
C GLY A 59 -2.36 5.21 -12.93
N TRP A 60 -1.25 5.55 -12.28
CA TRP A 60 -0.32 6.57 -12.74
C TRP A 60 0.27 6.23 -14.12
N LYS A 61 0.45 7.27 -14.95
CA LYS A 61 0.93 7.13 -16.33
C LYS A 61 2.26 7.87 -16.51
N PRO A 62 3.18 7.34 -17.34
CA PRO A 62 4.34 8.10 -17.79
C PRO A 62 3.91 9.36 -18.55
N LEU A 63 4.77 10.38 -18.58
CA LEU A 63 4.63 11.43 -19.58
C LEU A 63 4.82 10.78 -20.95
N THR A 64 3.82 10.87 -21.81
CA THR A 64 4.03 10.66 -23.24
C THR A 64 5.03 11.70 -23.71
N PRO A 65 6.09 11.30 -24.45
CA PRO A 65 7.03 12.26 -24.97
C PRO A 65 6.27 13.29 -25.81
N SER A 66 6.45 14.58 -25.51
CA SER A 66 5.98 15.63 -26.40
C SER A 66 6.71 15.44 -27.74
N LYS A 67 5.92 15.37 -28.81
CA LYS A 67 6.35 15.06 -30.17
C LYS A 67 7.42 16.02 -30.67
#